data_AF-A0A0G1ISM9-F1
#
_entry.id   AF-A0A0G1ISM9-F1
#
_cell.length_a   1.000
_cell.length_b   1.000
_cell.length_c   1.000
_cell.angle_alpha   90.00
_cell.angle_beta   90.00
_cell.angle_gamma   90.00
#
_symmetry.space_group_name_H-M   'P 1'
#
loop_
_entity.id
_entity.type
_entity.pdbx_description
1 polymer ?
#
loop_
_entity_poly.entity_id
_entity_poly.type
_entity_poly.pdbx_seq_one_letter_code
_entity_poly.pdbx_strand_id
1 'polypeptide(L)' 'MEIFPGINIDISLSLIVGIMVKMLMLILLFLSIIMVRQEALMDRVVNLPMGNTLKTLVWVFFVMTLILTTIVVIA' A
#
# COMPACT_ATOMS: atom_id res chain seq x y z
N MET A 1 35.69 -9.73 -0.71
CA MET A 1 36.46 -10.24 0.46
C MET A 1 35.47 -11.09 1.23
N GLU A 2 35.64 -12.41 1.18
CA GLU A 2 34.71 -13.41 1.68
C GLU A 2 34.73 -13.42 3.21
N ILE A 3 33.56 -13.33 3.84
CA ILE A 3 33.44 -13.31 5.31
C ILE A 3 33.03 -14.72 5.85
N PHE A 4 32.55 -15.64 5.00
CA PHE A 4 32.27 -17.04 5.34
C PHE A 4 32.39 -17.98 4.12
N PRO A 5 33.12 -19.12 4.20
CA PRO A 5 33.15 -20.10 3.12
C PRO A 5 31.87 -20.94 3.17
N GLY A 6 31.02 -20.81 2.14
CA GLY A 6 29.88 -21.72 1.91
C GLY A 6 28.51 -21.08 1.73
N ILE A 7 28.38 -19.76 1.86
CA ILE A 7 27.13 -19.04 1.57
C ILE A 7 27.46 -17.79 0.77
N ASN A 8 27.64 -17.94 -0.55
CA ASN A 8 27.64 -16.83 -1.48
C ASN A 8 26.18 -16.43 -1.76
N ILE A 9 25.59 -15.62 -0.89
CA ILE A 9 24.32 -14.96 -1.22
C ILE A 9 24.67 -13.70 -2.00
N ASP A 10 24.85 -13.85 -3.31
CA ASP A 10 24.82 -12.71 -4.23
C ASP A 10 23.36 -12.19 -4.30
N ILE A 11 22.98 -11.35 -3.33
CA ILE A 11 21.69 -10.66 -3.37
C ILE A 11 21.74 -9.67 -4.53
N SER A 12 21.01 -9.96 -5.61
CA SER A 12 20.92 -9.05 -6.73
C SER A 12 20.19 -7.76 -6.33
N LEU A 13 20.67 -6.61 -6.79
CA LEU A 13 20.01 -5.32 -6.59
C LEU A 13 18.54 -5.35 -7.04
N SER A 14 18.24 -6.10 -8.11
CA SER A 14 16.88 -6.31 -8.61
C SER A 14 15.95 -6.97 -7.57
N LEU A 15 16.46 -7.94 -6.80
CA LEU A 15 15.69 -8.64 -5.79
C LEU A 15 15.36 -7.71 -4.60
N ILE A 16 16.33 -6.90 -4.18
CA ILE A 16 16.14 -5.90 -3.11
C ILE A 16 15.07 -4.87 -3.54
N VAL A 17 15.21 -4.30 -4.74
CA VAL A 17 14.27 -3.31 -5.27
C VAL A 17 12.87 -3.92 -5.39
N GLY A 18 12.75 -5.17 -5.86
CA GLY A 18 11.47 -5.88 -5.94
C GLY A 18 10.78 -6.01 -4.59
N ILE A 19 11.51 -6.41 -3.55
CA ILE A 19 10.97 -6.51 -2.17
C ILE A 19 10.54 -5.13 -1.66
N MET A 20 11.35 -4.09 -1.88
CA MET A 20 11.02 -2.73 -1.43
C MET A 20 9.73 -2.21 -2.06
N VAL A 21 9.54 -2.43 -3.37
CA VAL A 21 8.31 -2.02 -4.08
C VAL A 21 7.10 -2.74 -3.51
N LYS A 22 7.17 -4.06 -3.29
CA LYS A 22 6.06 -4.83 -2.71
C LYS A 22 5.70 -4.34 -1.30
N MET A 23 6.70 -4.05 -0.46
CA MET A 23 6.49 -3.50 0.87
C MET A 23 5.84 -2.11 0.83
N LEU A 24 6.28 -1.23 -0.07
CA LEU A 24 5.69 0.09 -0.26
C LEU A 24 4.22 0.01 -0.70
N MET A 25 3.88 -0.92 -1.59
CA MET A 25 2.49 -1.14 -2.01
C MET A 25 1.59 -1.57 -0.85
N LEU A 26 2.07 -2.44 0.04
CA LEU A 26 1.33 -2.83 1.24
C LEU A 26 1.09 -1.64 2.19
N ILE A 27 2.09 -0.77 2.36
CA ILE A 27 1.94 0.45 3.16
C ILE A 27 0.90 1.40 2.53
N LEU A 28 0.94 1.59 1.21
CA LEU A 28 -0.05 2.40 0.48
C LEU A 28 -1.46 1.83 0.63
N LEU A 29 -1.62 0.52 0.52
CA LEU A 29 -2.89 -0.14 0.76
C LEU A 29 -3.41 0.13 2.17
N PHE A 30 -2.55 0.01 3.18
CA PHE A 30 -2.93 0.30 4.56
C PHE A 30 -3.36 1.77 4.75
N LEU A 31 -2.64 2.72 4.17
CA LEU A 31 -3.02 4.13 4.18
C LEU A 31 -4.37 4.37 3.49
N SER A 32 -4.64 3.71 2.37
CA SER A 32 -5.91 3.84 1.67
C SER A 32 -7.10 3.31 2.49
N ILE A 33 -6.92 2.23 3.27
CA ILE A 33 -7.92 1.73 4.22
C ILE A 33 -8.18 2.77 5.32
N ILE A 34 -7.11 3.39 5.85
CA ILE A 34 -7.24 4.46 6.84
C ILE A 34 -8.07 5.61 6.27
N MET A 35 -7.84 6.02 5.02
CA MET A 35 -8.61 7.10 4.40
C MET A 35 -10.12 6.80 4.33
N VAL A 36 -10.51 5.57 3.96
CA VAL A 36 -11.92 5.14 3.98
C VAL A 36 -12.49 5.22 5.40
N ARG A 37 -11.73 4.79 6.41
CA ARG A 37 -12.15 4.89 7.81
C ARG A 37 -12.31 6.34 8.25
N GLN A 38 -11.40 7.22 7.87
CA GLN A 38 -11.43 8.63 8.26
C GLN A 38 -12.64 9.34 7.65
N GLU A 39 -13.02 9.02 6.40
CA GLU A 39 -14.24 9.51 5.78
C GLU A 39 -15.49 9.12 6.61
N ALA A 40 -15.61 7.84 6.99
CA ALA A 40 -16.72 7.37 7.81
C ALA A 40 -16.74 7.98 9.23
N LEU A 41 -15.56 8.24 9.83
CA LEU A 41 -15.46 8.90 11.13
C LEU A 41 -15.79 10.39 11.05
N MET A 42 -15.42 11.06 9.97
CA MET A 42 -15.70 12.49 9.79
C MET A 42 -17.21 12.76 9.71
N ASP A 43 -17.94 11.89 9.02
CA ASP A 43 -19.41 11.91 9.00
C ASP A 43 -20.02 11.64 10.37
N ARG A 44 -19.56 10.59 11.07
CA ARG A 44 -20.20 10.12 12.30
C ARG A 44 -19.85 10.92 13.55
N VAL A 45 -18.61 11.39 13.65
CA VAL A 45 -18.06 11.98 14.88
C VAL A 45 -17.90 13.48 14.75
N VAL A 46 -17.38 13.96 13.62
CA VAL A 46 -17.05 15.38 13.43
C VAL A 46 -18.24 16.15 12.86
N ASN A 47 -19.24 15.44 12.31
CA ASN A 47 -20.45 16.02 11.71
C ASN A 47 -20.14 17.04 10.61
N LEU A 48 -19.00 16.85 9.94
CA LEU A 48 -18.57 17.64 8.79
C LEU A 48 -18.83 16.79 7.54
N PRO A 49 -19.93 17.07 6.80
CA PRO A 49 -20.32 16.23 5.69
C PRO A 49 -19.25 16.32 4.59
N MET A 50 -18.60 15.18 4.33
CA MET A 50 -17.74 15.06 3.16
C MET A 50 -18.66 15.02 1.92
N GLY A 51 -18.43 15.90 0.95
CA GLY A 51 -19.24 15.91 -0.27
C GLY A 51 -19.19 14.55 -0.98
N ASN A 52 -20.31 14.11 -1.57
CA ASN A 52 -20.41 12.79 -2.20
C ASN A 52 -19.29 12.51 -3.21
N THR A 53 -18.84 13.51 -3.96
CA THR A 53 -17.71 13.40 -4.90
C THR A 53 -16.41 12.96 -4.21
N LEU A 54 -16.10 13.54 -3.05
CA LEU A 54 -14.90 13.18 -2.27
C LEU A 54 -15.01 11.78 -1.69
N LYS A 55 -16.19 11.38 -1.22
CA LYS A 55 -16.45 10.01 -0.75
C LYS A 55 -16.21 8.99 -1.86
N THR A 56 -16.80 9.23 -3.03
CA THR A 56 -16.59 8.37 -4.19
C THR A 56 -15.12 8.31 -4.58
N LEU A 57 -14.39 9.42 -4.54
CA LEU A 57 -12.96 9.45 -4.85
C LEU A 57 -12.14 8.59 -3.89
N VAL A 58 -12.40 8.68 -2.58
CA VAL A 58 -11.71 7.87 -1.55
C VAL A 58 -11.97 6.37 -1.77
N TRP A 59 -13.21 6.00 -2.06
CA TRP A 59 -13.58 4.59 -2.34
C TRP A 59 -12.95 4.07 -3.63
N VAL A 60 -12.98 4.84 -4.72
CA VAL A 60 -12.35 4.46 -6.00
C VAL A 60 -10.84 4.33 -5.83
N PHE A 61 -10.20 5.26 -5.12
CA PHE A 61 -8.78 5.20 -4.81
C PHE A 61 -8.41 3.93 -4.03
N PHE A 62 -9.21 3.58 -3.01
CA PHE A 62 -9.03 2.35 -2.25
C PHE A 62 -9.12 1.10 -3.15
N VAL A 63 -10.18 0.98 -3.95
CA VAL A 63 -10.38 -0.19 -4.84
C VAL A 63 -9.25 -0.31 -5.87
N MET A 64 -8.84 0.79 -6.49
CA MET A 64 -7.73 0.79 -7.45
C MET A 64 -6.41 0.40 -6.77
N THR A 65 -6.14 0.92 -5.58
CA THR A 65 -4.94 0.59 -4.79
C THR A 65 -4.93 -0.88 -4.38
N LEU A 66 -6.08 -1.44 -4.00
CA LEU A 66 -6.26 -2.86 -3.69
C LEU A 66 -5.88 -3.72 -4.89
N ILE A 67 -6.47 -3.46 -6.06
CA ILE A 67 -6.21 -4.21 -7.30
C ILE A 67 -4.72 -4.13 -7.67
N LEU A 68 -4.15 -2.93 -7.70
CA LEU A 68 -2.74 -2.73 -8.03
C LEU A 68 -1.81 -3.45 -7.04
N THR A 69 -2.11 -3.37 -5.74
CA THR A 69 -1.32 -4.06 -4.71
C THR A 69 -1.38 -5.57 -4.89
N THR A 70 -2.57 -6.12 -5.16
CA THR A 70 -2.72 -7.56 -5.44
C THR A 70 -1.89 -7.99 -6.64
N ILE A 71 -1.93 -7.24 -7.75
CA ILE A 71 -1.14 -7.55 -8.95
C ILE A 71 0.36 -7.51 -8.63
N VAL A 72 0.85 -6.43 -8.00
CA VAL A 72 2.29 -6.23 -7.75
C VAL A 72 2.84 -7.22 -6.71
N VAL A 73 2.06 -7.59 -5.70
CA VAL A 73 2.53 -8.53 -4.67
C VAL A 73 2.59 -9.96 -5.21
N ILE A 74 1.60 -10.37 -6.02
CA ILE A 74 1.50 -11.72 -6.59
C ILE A 74 2.45 -11.94 -7.78
N ALA A 75 2.68 -10.91 -8.60
CA ALA A 75 3.64 -10.95 -9.73
C ALA A 75 5.09 -11.14 -9.26
#